data_AF-A0A6L6Q593-F1
#
_entry.id   AF-A0A6L6Q593-F1
#
_cell.length_a   1.000
_cell.length_b   1.000
_cell.length_c   1.000
_cell.angle_alpha   90.00
_cell.angle_beta   90.00
_cell.angle_gamma   90.00
#
_symmetry.space_group_name_H-M   'P 1'
#
loop_
_entity.id
_entity.type
_entity.pdbx_description
1 polymer ?
#
loop_
_entity_poly.entity_id
_entity_poly.type
_entity_poly.pdbx_seq_one_letter_code
_entity_poly.pdbx_strand_id
1 'polypeptide(L)'
;MSLANGFVKPRLPVTLSGLWILSKRRNSWIVGIKTNAKINIVAGEKMEWFAAHIVLRVVFKTQNQSTFPAWENVYLIEAPDEDIALSKAESIGLSLERDGDCSFEWNGQPARWSFCGVRKLISLVSATDPENKPTDGCEVTYASFEFESEKAVEDFVNCEETLARIL
;
A
#
# COMPACT_ATOMS: atom_id res chain seq x y z
N MET A 1 -46.89 -33.87 16.77
CA MET A 1 -45.73 -33.49 15.94
C MET A 1 -46.25 -32.50 14.89
N SER A 2 -45.52 -31.39 14.69
CA SER A 2 -45.78 -30.24 13.81
C SER A 2 -46.29 -28.97 14.52
N LEU A 3 -45.34 -28.11 14.86
CA LEU A 3 -45.50 -26.75 15.36
C LEU A 3 -45.56 -25.79 14.18
N ALA A 4 -46.52 -24.86 14.25
CA ALA A 4 -46.62 -23.72 13.36
C ALA A 4 -45.43 -22.76 13.57
N ASN A 5 -44.69 -22.47 12.50
CA ASN A 5 -43.70 -21.39 12.50
C ASN A 5 -44.26 -20.18 11.74
N GLY A 6 -44.59 -19.14 12.50
CA GLY A 6 -44.98 -17.83 12.00
C GLY A 6 -43.79 -17.12 11.34
N PHE A 7 -44.01 -16.63 10.13
CA PHE A 7 -43.05 -15.83 9.36
C PHE A 7 -43.22 -14.35 9.73
N VAL A 8 -42.22 -13.75 10.37
CA VAL A 8 -42.17 -12.31 10.65
C VAL A 8 -41.56 -11.61 9.43
N LYS A 9 -42.32 -10.73 8.77
CA LYS A 9 -41.79 -9.85 7.71
C LYS A 9 -40.94 -8.72 8.32
N PRO A 10 -39.74 -8.42 7.79
CA PRO A 10 -39.07 -7.17 8.12
C PRO A 10 -39.85 -5.99 7.52
N ARG A 11 -40.11 -4.96 8.33
CA ARG A 11 -40.60 -3.66 7.86
C ARG A 11 -39.43 -2.93 7.19
N LEU A 12 -39.45 -2.85 5.87
CA LEU A 12 -38.66 -1.84 5.14
C LEU A 12 -39.43 -0.52 5.20
N PRO A 13 -38.82 0.60 5.60
CA PRO A 13 -39.41 1.90 5.31
C PRO A 13 -39.15 2.24 3.84
N VAL A 14 -39.93 3.20 3.35
CA VAL A 14 -39.86 3.85 2.02
C VAL A 14 -40.61 3.11 0.91
N THR A 15 -41.69 3.76 0.46
CA THR A 15 -42.55 3.39 -0.66
C THR A 15 -41.77 3.36 -1.97
N LEU A 16 -41.59 2.16 -2.54
CA LEU A 16 -41.16 1.99 -3.94
C LEU A 16 -42.40 1.79 -4.81
N SER A 17 -42.82 2.84 -5.51
CA SER A 17 -43.80 2.76 -6.59
C SER A 17 -43.09 2.43 -7.91
N GLY A 18 -43.52 1.34 -8.56
CA GLY A 18 -43.14 1.02 -9.94
C GLY A 18 -42.15 -0.14 -10.08
N LEU A 19 -42.64 -1.37 -9.94
CA LEU A 19 -41.93 -2.59 -10.34
C LEU A 19 -42.61 -3.15 -11.59
N TRP A 20 -41.91 -3.24 -12.71
CA TRP A 20 -42.38 -3.99 -13.90
C TRP A 20 -41.28 -4.94 -14.38
N ILE A 21 -41.70 -6.14 -14.77
CA ILE A 21 -40.82 -7.21 -15.28
C ILE A 21 -40.85 -7.14 -16.81
N LEU A 22 -39.71 -6.85 -17.45
CA LEU A 22 -39.56 -6.89 -18.91
C LEU A 22 -38.65 -8.05 -19.33
N SER A 23 -39.29 -9.11 -19.82
CA SER A 23 -38.82 -10.22 -20.68
C SER A 23 -37.48 -10.93 -20.40
N LYS A 24 -37.53 -12.25 -20.51
CA LYS A 24 -36.44 -13.21 -20.23
C LYS A 24 -35.50 -13.34 -21.43
N ARG A 25 -34.22 -12.95 -21.31
CA ARG A 25 -33.12 -13.49 -22.13
C ARG A 25 -31.93 -13.88 -21.24
N ARG A 26 -31.50 -15.13 -21.45
CA ARG A 26 -30.42 -15.93 -20.81
C ARG A 26 -29.55 -15.23 -19.75
N ASN A 27 -29.66 -15.74 -18.52
CA ASN A 27 -28.71 -15.74 -17.40
C ASN A 27 -28.24 -14.40 -16.77
N SER A 28 -29.08 -13.37 -16.71
CA SER A 28 -28.86 -12.26 -15.76
C SER A 28 -30.17 -11.64 -15.29
N TRP A 29 -30.30 -11.40 -13.97
CA TRP A 29 -31.37 -10.60 -13.38
C TRP A 29 -30.91 -9.15 -13.34
N ILE A 30 -31.45 -8.28 -14.20
CA ILE A 30 -31.27 -6.83 -14.07
C ILE A 30 -32.47 -6.28 -13.31
N VAL A 31 -32.26 -5.90 -12.06
CA VAL A 31 -33.22 -5.10 -11.29
C VAL A 31 -32.95 -3.64 -11.64
N GLY A 32 -33.81 -3.05 -12.47
CA GLY A 32 -33.72 -1.63 -12.80
C GLY A 32 -34.35 -0.78 -11.70
N ILE A 33 -33.54 -0.03 -10.96
CA ILE A 33 -34.01 1.04 -10.06
C ILE A 33 -33.86 2.36 -10.83
N LYS A 34 -34.96 3.07 -11.10
CA LYS A 34 -34.88 4.48 -11.53
C LYS A 34 -34.58 5.32 -10.29
N THR A 35 -33.30 5.53 -10.00
CA THR A 35 -32.88 6.65 -9.14
C THR A 35 -32.59 7.85 -10.03
N ASN A 36 -33.10 9.03 -9.68
CA ASN A 36 -32.67 10.32 -10.25
C ASN A 36 -31.28 10.74 -9.72
N ALA A 37 -30.50 9.80 -9.19
CA ALA A 37 -29.13 10.04 -8.81
C ALA A 37 -28.30 10.01 -10.09
N LYS A 38 -27.56 11.08 -10.38
CA LYS A 38 -26.47 11.04 -11.36
C LYS A 38 -25.51 9.94 -10.91
N ILE A 39 -25.61 8.76 -11.53
CA ILE A 39 -24.59 7.72 -11.41
C ILE A 39 -23.40 8.26 -12.19
N ASN A 40 -22.47 8.91 -11.49
CA ASN A 40 -21.14 9.10 -12.04
C ASN A 40 -20.54 7.69 -12.14
N ILE A 41 -20.59 7.12 -13.34
CA ILE A 41 -19.78 5.97 -13.69
C ILE A 41 -18.35 6.51 -13.66
N VAL A 42 -17.66 6.32 -12.54
CA VAL A 42 -16.25 6.70 -12.41
C VAL A 42 -15.52 5.85 -13.43
N ALA A 43 -15.02 6.47 -14.50
CA ALA A 43 -14.04 5.86 -15.37
C ALA A 43 -12.96 5.27 -14.46
N GLY A 44 -12.63 3.98 -14.64
CA GLY A 44 -11.77 3.25 -13.70
C GLY A 44 -10.59 4.12 -13.26
N GLU A 45 -10.47 4.33 -11.94
CA GLU A 45 -9.42 5.18 -11.38
C GLU A 45 -8.08 4.71 -11.94
N LYS A 46 -7.34 5.65 -12.54
CA LYS A 46 -6.02 5.36 -13.09
C LYS A 46 -5.13 4.98 -11.91
N MET A 47 -4.69 3.73 -11.88
CA MET A 47 -3.75 3.26 -10.88
C MET A 47 -2.34 3.74 -11.23
N GLU A 48 -1.65 4.23 -10.21
CA GLU A 48 -0.24 4.61 -10.26
C GLU A 48 0.59 3.65 -9.40
N TRP A 49 1.87 3.57 -9.73
CA TRP A 49 2.82 2.72 -9.03
C TRP A 49 3.78 3.58 -8.23
N PHE A 50 4.05 3.16 -7.00
CA PHE A 50 4.94 3.84 -6.08
C PHE A 50 5.96 2.85 -5.51
N ALA A 51 7.20 3.31 -5.32
CA ALA A 51 8.19 2.66 -4.46
C ALA A 51 8.10 3.29 -3.07
N ALA A 52 7.64 2.51 -2.10
CA ALA A 52 7.58 2.90 -0.69
C ALA A 52 8.82 2.39 0.05
N HIS A 53 9.59 3.30 0.63
CA HIS A 53 10.78 3.00 1.41
C HIS A 53 10.41 2.87 2.89
N ILE A 54 10.14 1.65 3.33
CA ILE A 54 9.69 1.29 4.68
C ILE A 54 10.90 1.04 5.57
N VAL A 55 11.03 1.80 6.66
CA VAL A 55 12.16 1.67 7.59
C VAL A 55 11.76 0.83 8.80
N LEU A 56 12.54 -0.22 9.05
CA LEU A 56 12.46 -1.08 10.22
C LEU A 56 13.77 -0.99 10.98
N ARG A 57 13.72 -0.90 12.31
CA ARG A 57 14.91 -1.02 13.17
C ARG A 57 14.86 -2.29 13.99
N VAL A 58 16.04 -2.81 14.31
CA VAL A 58 16.24 -3.86 15.28
C VAL A 58 16.24 -3.26 16.68
N VAL A 59 15.42 -3.84 17.56
CA VAL A 59 15.42 -3.53 19.00
C VAL A 59 15.81 -4.79 19.76
N PHE A 60 16.97 -4.79 20.39
CA PHE A 60 17.43 -5.87 21.26
C PHE A 60 16.54 -5.96 22.50
N LYS A 61 16.21 -7.18 22.91
CA LYS A 61 15.37 -7.45 24.08
C LYS A 61 16.12 -7.21 25.39
N THR A 62 17.45 -7.11 25.34
CA THR A 62 18.31 -6.72 26.46
C THR A 62 18.33 -5.20 26.62
N GLN A 63 18.20 -4.70 27.85
CA GLN A 63 17.85 -3.28 28.13
C GLN A 63 18.92 -2.22 27.82
N ASN A 64 20.04 -2.53 27.14
CA ASN A 64 21.05 -1.54 26.74
C ASN A 64 21.49 -1.75 25.29
N GLN A 65 21.13 -0.83 24.40
CA GLN A 65 21.49 -0.84 22.98
C GLN A 65 22.15 0.50 22.61
N SER A 66 23.39 0.45 22.09
CA SER A 66 24.16 1.62 21.64
C SER A 66 24.20 1.77 20.12
N THR A 67 23.83 0.73 19.37
CA THR A 67 23.76 0.72 17.91
C THR A 67 22.37 0.30 17.47
N PHE A 68 21.85 0.88 16.39
CA PHE A 68 20.48 0.62 15.92
C PHE A 68 20.52 0.10 14.47
N PRO A 69 20.76 -1.20 14.26
CA PRO A 69 20.68 -1.78 12.94
C PRO A 69 19.29 -1.51 12.35
N ALA A 70 19.24 -1.15 11.08
CA ALA A 70 18.01 -0.83 10.39
C ALA A 70 18.01 -1.41 8.98
N TRP A 71 16.82 -1.74 8.52
CA TRP A 71 16.54 -2.07 7.14
C TRP A 71 15.64 -1.01 6.53
N GLU A 72 15.99 -0.62 5.31
CA GLU A 72 15.11 0.13 4.43
C GLU A 72 14.62 -0.83 3.35
N ASN A 73 13.40 -1.32 3.51
CA ASN A 73 12.77 -2.21 2.53
C ASN A 73 12.02 -1.37 1.50
N VAL A 74 12.21 -1.67 0.22
CA VAL A 74 11.48 -1.00 -0.87
C VAL A 74 10.31 -1.88 -1.31
N TYR A 75 9.09 -1.38 -1.14
CA TYR A 75 7.85 -2.06 -1.52
C TYR A 75 7.22 -1.38 -2.74
N LEU A 76 6.75 -2.20 -3.68
CA LEU A 76 5.96 -1.74 -4.81
C LEU A 76 4.49 -1.63 -4.39
N ILE A 77 3.91 -0.43 -4.53
CA ILE A 77 2.54 -0.11 -4.14
C ILE A 77 1.75 0.39 -5.35
N GLU A 78 0.62 -0.26 -5.64
CA GLU A 78 -0.37 0.25 -6.61
C GLU A 78 -1.44 1.05 -5.86
N ALA A 79 -1.70 2.28 -6.27
CA ALA A 79 -2.72 3.13 -5.65
C ALA A 79 -3.22 4.21 -6.62
N PRO A 80 -4.43 4.75 -6.41
CA PRO A 80 -4.95 5.85 -7.24
C PRO A 80 -4.22 7.18 -7.01
N ASP A 81 -3.61 7.36 -5.83
CA ASP A 81 -2.89 8.57 -5.43
C ASP A 81 -1.86 8.27 -4.33
N GLU A 82 -1.06 9.28 -4.00
CA GLU A 82 0.02 9.22 -3.02
C GLU A 82 -0.48 8.98 -1.58
N ASP A 83 -1.60 9.59 -1.17
CA ASP A 83 -2.14 9.46 0.18
C ASP A 83 -2.58 8.02 0.47
N ILE A 84 -3.24 7.39 -0.50
CA ILE A 84 -3.64 5.99 -0.43
C ILE A 84 -2.42 5.07 -0.50
N ALA A 85 -1.41 5.39 -1.31
CA ALA A 85 -0.16 4.63 -1.37
C ALA A 85 0.59 4.66 -0.02
N LEU A 86 0.70 5.84 0.59
CA LEU A 86 1.32 6.02 1.90
C LEU A 86 0.59 5.20 2.98
N SER A 87 -0.73 5.30 3.02
CA SER A 87 -1.57 4.53 3.96
C SER A 87 -1.37 3.02 3.81
N LYS A 88 -1.25 2.52 2.56
CA LYS A 88 -0.94 1.10 2.30
C LYS A 88 0.46 0.73 2.78
N ALA A 89 1.46 1.57 2.50
CA ALA A 89 2.84 1.34 2.93
C ALA A 89 2.98 1.32 4.45
N GLU A 90 2.31 2.22 5.17
CA GLU A 90 2.27 2.21 6.64
C GLU A 90 1.63 0.94 7.19
N SER A 91 0.52 0.49 6.60
CA SER A 91 -0.13 -0.76 6.97
C SER A 91 0.80 -1.97 6.78
N ILE A 92 1.55 -2.00 5.68
CA ILE A 92 2.59 -3.01 5.44
C ILE A 92 3.66 -2.92 6.52
N GLY A 93 4.22 -1.74 6.78
CA GLY A 93 5.25 -1.53 7.81
C GLY A 93 4.84 -2.01 9.19
N LEU A 94 3.63 -1.67 9.63
CA LEU A 94 3.05 -2.15 10.89
C LEU A 94 2.88 -3.67 10.91
N SER A 95 2.51 -4.29 9.78
CA SER A 95 2.37 -5.76 9.69
C SER A 95 3.70 -6.51 9.76
N LEU A 96 4.81 -5.82 9.45
CA LEU A 96 6.19 -6.34 9.53
C LEU A 96 6.75 -6.24 10.95
N GLU A 97 6.15 -5.45 11.85
CA GLU A 97 6.42 -5.54 13.28
C GLU A 97 5.94 -6.89 13.82
N ARG A 98 6.73 -7.93 13.61
CA ARG A 98 6.49 -9.26 14.16
C ARG A 98 7.61 -9.66 15.10
N ASP A 99 7.18 -10.07 16.28
CA ASP A 99 7.92 -10.91 17.22
C ASP A 99 7.01 -12.10 17.62
N GLY A 100 6.33 -12.67 16.62
CA GLY A 100 5.19 -13.58 16.84
C GLY A 100 5.54 -14.90 17.52
N ASP A 101 6.81 -15.28 17.51
CA ASP A 101 7.35 -16.50 18.12
C ASP A 101 8.51 -16.23 19.09
N CYS A 102 8.81 -14.95 19.37
CA CYS A 102 9.94 -14.51 20.18
C CYS A 102 11.33 -15.01 19.72
N SER A 103 11.45 -15.61 18.53
CA SER A 103 12.65 -16.35 18.12
C SER A 103 13.67 -15.51 17.34
N PHE A 104 13.29 -14.29 16.94
CA PHE A 104 14.17 -13.46 16.15
C PHE A 104 15.43 -13.06 16.93
N GLU A 105 16.57 -13.29 16.31
CA GLU A 105 17.88 -12.87 16.79
C GLU A 105 18.59 -12.07 15.72
N TRP A 106 19.27 -11.00 16.14
CA TRP A 106 20.16 -10.24 15.28
C TRP A 106 21.60 -10.44 15.74
N ASN A 107 22.43 -11.05 14.88
CA ASN A 107 23.80 -11.45 15.20
C ASN A 107 23.90 -12.28 16.51
N GLY A 108 22.97 -13.21 16.72
CA GLY A 108 22.92 -14.07 17.91
C GLY A 108 22.40 -13.39 19.18
N GLN A 109 21.85 -12.18 19.09
CA GLN A 109 21.22 -11.48 20.21
C GLN A 109 19.70 -11.43 20.04
N PRO A 110 18.91 -11.83 21.06
CA PRO A 110 17.46 -11.75 21.00
C PRO A 110 16.97 -10.33 20.69
N ALA A 111 16.16 -10.21 19.65
CA ALA A 111 15.74 -8.93 19.12
C ALA A 111 14.31 -8.98 18.58
N ARG A 112 13.76 -7.83 18.23
CA ARG A 112 12.52 -7.70 17.48
C ARG A 112 12.64 -6.61 16.43
N TRP A 113 11.82 -6.70 15.39
CA TRP A 113 11.62 -5.59 14.47
C TRP A 113 10.72 -4.51 15.09
N SER A 114 11.01 -3.27 14.76
CA SER A 114 10.14 -2.13 15.05
C SER A 114 10.07 -1.21 13.84
N PHE A 115 8.86 -0.92 13.40
CA PHE A 115 8.56 -0.02 12.30
C PHE A 115 8.84 1.42 12.72
N CYS A 116 9.62 2.12 11.90
CA CYS A 116 10.02 3.51 12.15
C CYS A 116 9.26 4.52 11.28
N GLY A 117 8.55 4.05 10.25
CA GLY A 117 7.83 4.88 9.30
C GLY A 117 8.19 4.60 7.84
N VAL A 118 7.48 5.28 6.94
CA VAL A 118 7.81 5.34 5.52
C VAL A 118 8.69 6.57 5.30
N ARG A 119 9.97 6.37 4.98
CA ARG A 119 10.95 7.46 4.79
C ARG A 119 10.69 8.24 3.50
N LYS A 120 10.30 7.53 2.44
CA LYS A 120 10.15 8.09 1.11
C LYS A 120 9.09 7.30 0.34
N LEU A 121 8.31 8.01 -0.46
CA LEU A 121 7.39 7.45 -1.43
C LEU A 121 7.75 8.07 -2.78
N ILE A 122 8.05 7.26 -3.79
CA ILE A 122 8.45 7.75 -5.10
C ILE A 122 7.55 7.17 -6.16
N SER A 123 6.94 8.02 -6.99
CA SER A 123 6.21 7.58 -8.17
C SER A 123 7.13 6.83 -9.13
N LEU A 124 6.59 5.80 -9.75
CA LEU A 124 7.26 4.97 -10.73
C LEU A 124 6.60 5.14 -12.09
N VAL A 125 7.39 4.98 -13.14
CA VAL A 125 6.84 4.80 -14.49
C VAL A 125 5.91 3.58 -14.48
N SER A 126 4.70 3.74 -15.01
CA SER A 126 3.65 2.72 -14.91
C SER A 126 4.10 1.38 -15.52
N ALA A 127 4.23 0.36 -14.68
CA ALA A 127 4.61 -0.99 -15.11
C ALA A 127 3.50 -1.73 -15.87
N THR A 128 2.27 -1.20 -15.84
CA THR A 128 1.06 -1.86 -16.37
C THR A 128 0.51 -1.22 -17.63
N ASP A 129 1.01 -0.03 -18.02
CA ASP A 129 0.66 0.59 -19.30
C ASP A 129 1.43 -0.12 -20.43
N PRO A 130 0.76 -0.86 -21.33
CA PRO A 130 1.46 -1.61 -22.39
C PRO A 130 2.28 -0.71 -23.33
N GLU A 131 1.90 0.57 -23.47
CA GLU A 131 2.59 1.54 -24.32
C GLU A 131 3.76 2.22 -23.58
N ASN A 132 3.71 2.29 -22.25
CA ASN A 132 4.70 3.00 -21.41
C ASN A 132 5.45 2.09 -20.42
N LYS A 133 5.35 0.77 -20.61
CA LYS A 133 6.02 -0.21 -19.75
C LYS A 133 7.54 -0.02 -19.82
N PRO A 134 8.24 0.12 -18.68
CA PRO A 134 9.69 0.25 -18.68
C PRO A 134 10.35 -1.01 -19.28
N THR A 135 11.37 -0.78 -20.10
CA THR A 135 12.20 -1.82 -20.74
C THR A 135 13.65 -1.72 -20.27
N ASP A 136 14.54 -2.56 -20.81
CA ASP A 136 15.97 -2.51 -20.48
C ASP A 136 16.55 -1.11 -20.73
N GLY A 137 17.26 -0.57 -19.73
CA GLY A 137 17.83 0.77 -19.76
C GLY A 137 16.86 1.92 -19.46
N CYS A 138 15.56 1.66 -19.21
CA CYS A 138 14.63 2.72 -18.79
C CYS A 138 14.85 3.11 -17.32
N GLU A 139 14.86 4.42 -17.05
CA GLU A 139 14.75 4.92 -15.68
C GLU A 139 13.35 4.59 -15.13
N VAL A 140 13.30 3.92 -13.98
CA VAL A 140 12.04 3.57 -13.32
C VAL A 140 11.63 4.65 -12.32
N THR A 141 12.62 5.23 -11.63
CA THR A 141 12.49 6.33 -10.68
C THR A 141 13.88 6.87 -10.30
N TYR A 142 13.95 7.95 -9.53
CA TYR A 142 15.21 8.54 -9.07
C TYR A 142 15.11 9.15 -7.66
N ALA A 143 16.27 9.46 -7.08
CA ALA A 143 16.39 10.21 -5.84
C ALA A 143 17.39 11.34 -6.02
N SER A 144 17.04 12.51 -5.49
CA SER A 144 17.87 13.72 -5.56
C SER A 144 18.56 13.93 -4.22
N PHE A 145 19.83 14.31 -4.30
CA PHE A 145 20.69 14.54 -3.14
C PHE A 145 21.51 15.82 -3.35
N GLU A 146 21.79 16.51 -2.25
CA GLU A 146 22.70 17.65 -2.16
C GLU A 146 23.89 17.26 -1.28
N PHE A 147 25.10 17.36 -1.83
CA PHE A 147 26.37 17.02 -1.18
C PHE A 147 27.20 18.28 -0.93
N GLU A 148 28.01 18.27 0.13
CA GLU A 148 28.82 19.43 0.50
C GLU A 148 30.08 19.63 -0.39
N SER A 149 30.50 18.61 -1.15
CA SER A 149 31.68 18.68 -2.02
C SER A 149 31.67 17.63 -3.13
N GLU A 150 32.51 17.82 -4.15
CA GLU A 150 32.74 16.82 -5.21
C GLU A 150 33.30 15.51 -4.63
N LYS A 151 34.23 15.59 -3.68
CA LYS A 151 34.74 14.41 -2.97
C LYS A 151 33.62 13.61 -2.28
N ALA A 152 32.64 14.29 -1.67
CA ALA A 152 31.52 13.60 -1.04
C ALA A 152 30.65 12.83 -2.05
N VAL A 153 30.55 13.30 -3.29
CA VAL A 153 29.90 12.57 -4.41
C VAL A 153 30.75 11.38 -4.83
N GLU A 154 32.07 11.52 -4.94
CA GLU A 154 32.98 10.41 -5.22
C GLU A 154 32.89 9.31 -4.16
N ASP A 155 32.88 9.70 -2.88
CA ASP A 155 32.74 8.78 -1.75
C ASP A 155 31.39 8.04 -1.83
N PHE A 156 30.29 8.74 -2.16
CA PHE A 156 28.97 8.12 -2.37
C PHE A 156 28.98 7.06 -3.49
N VAL A 157 29.59 7.38 -4.64
CA VAL A 157 29.67 6.46 -5.79
C VAL A 157 30.48 5.21 -5.46
N ASN A 158 31.49 5.34 -4.61
CA ASN A 158 32.35 4.23 -4.17
C ASN A 158 31.81 3.47 -2.95
N CYS A 159 30.61 3.78 -2.48
CA CYS A 159 30.00 3.20 -1.27
C CYS A 159 30.80 3.47 0.02
N GLU A 160 31.54 4.58 0.06
CA GLU A 160 32.25 5.05 1.25
C GLU A 160 31.34 5.93 2.12
N GLU A 161 31.70 6.12 3.39
CA GLU A 161 30.92 6.93 4.32
C GLU A 161 30.92 8.41 3.89
N THR A 162 29.72 8.96 3.70
CA THR A 162 29.53 10.37 3.33
C THR A 162 28.14 10.85 3.76
N LEU A 163 27.98 12.16 3.89
CA LEU A 163 26.72 12.79 4.25
C LEU A 163 26.10 13.48 3.04
N ALA A 164 24.79 13.31 2.90
CA ALA A 164 24.00 13.96 1.87
C ALA A 164 22.68 14.45 2.46
N ARG A 165 22.23 15.62 2.02
CA ARG A 165 20.86 16.05 2.23
C ARG A 165 19.99 15.45 1.13
N ILE A 166 18.92 14.78 1.51
CA ILE A 166 17.90 14.30 0.57
C ILE A 166 17.03 15.50 0.17
N LEU A 167 16.77 15.64 -1.13
CA LEU A 167 15.91 16.68 -1.72
C LEU A 167 14.51 16.15 -2.03
#